data_AF-A0A426QY75-F1
#
_entry.id   AF-A0A426QY75-F1
#
_cell.length_a   1.000
_cell.length_b   1.000
_cell.length_c   1.000
_cell.angle_alpha   90.00
_cell.angle_beta   90.00
_cell.angle_gamma   90.00
#
_symmetry.space_group_name_H-M   'P 1'
#
loop_
_entity.id
_entity.type
_entity.pdbx_description
1 polymer ?
#
loop_
_entity_poly.entity_id
_entity_poly.type
_entity_poly.pdbx_seq_one_letter_code
_entity_poly.pdbx_strand_id
1 'polypeptide(L)'
;MSVGPAGTPHKVSGATPKGVRRRHALSCAAADLLVEGGFDAVRHRAVATRAGLPLASTTYYFESLDDLIACAVEVLGHRELEIMRGRVDSMGTLHTDLVSTVELIVDLLIGPDDGVGEGRERLIARYERFVASARHPELREVQLRLRAQIDDLLTDVLRRAGRTVHEQQLRRIVAVVDGAVVGALGEVDPEPRAMARSMLLEVIDVVAPAG
;
A
#
# COMPACT_ATOMS: atom_id res chain seq x y z
N MET A 1 -51.73 -16.34 -6.11
CA MET A 1 -50.95 -15.47 -7.01
C MET A 1 -49.64 -15.16 -6.29
N SER A 2 -48.54 -15.75 -6.73
CA SER A 2 -47.23 -15.65 -6.07
C SER A 2 -46.32 -14.79 -6.93
N VAL A 3 -45.80 -13.70 -6.37
CA VAL A 3 -44.76 -12.86 -6.98
C VAL A 3 -43.53 -12.98 -6.08
N GLY A 4 -42.59 -13.84 -6.45
CA GLY A 4 -41.25 -13.89 -5.87
C GLY A 4 -40.36 -12.82 -6.50
N PRO A 5 -39.35 -12.28 -5.78
CA PRO A 5 -38.59 -11.11 -6.22
C PRO A 5 -37.59 -11.49 -7.32
N ALA A 6 -37.44 -10.59 -8.28
CA ALA A 6 -36.41 -10.65 -9.30
C ALA A 6 -35.03 -10.35 -8.68
N GLY A 7 -34.33 -11.40 -8.26
CA GLY A 7 -32.89 -11.34 -8.05
C GLY A 7 -32.19 -11.29 -9.41
N THR A 8 -31.54 -10.17 -9.72
CA THR A 8 -30.68 -10.05 -10.91
C THR A 8 -29.54 -11.06 -10.84
N PRO A 9 -29.28 -11.82 -11.92
CA PRO A 9 -28.26 -12.86 -11.91
C PRO A 9 -26.86 -12.26 -11.90
N HIS A 10 -26.14 -12.52 -10.81
CA HIS A 10 -24.70 -12.38 -10.67
C HIS A 10 -24.01 -13.22 -11.76
N LYS A 11 -23.23 -12.59 -12.65
CA LYS A 11 -22.49 -13.29 -13.72
C LYS A 11 -21.00 -13.04 -13.63
N VAL A 12 -20.34 -13.75 -12.71
CA VAL A 12 -18.95 -14.14 -12.92
C VAL A 12 -18.97 -15.38 -13.82
N SER A 13 -18.74 -15.20 -15.11
CA SER A 13 -18.56 -16.29 -16.08
C SER A 13 -17.27 -16.02 -16.84
N GLY A 14 -16.23 -16.80 -16.53
CA GLY A 14 -14.98 -16.95 -17.30
C GLY A 14 -14.41 -15.64 -17.84
N ALA A 15 -13.61 -14.92 -17.04
CA ALA A 15 -13.04 -13.65 -17.45
C ALA A 15 -12.20 -13.80 -18.73
N THR A 16 -12.79 -13.45 -19.87
CA THR A 16 -12.04 -13.41 -21.13
C THR A 16 -10.82 -12.52 -20.97
N PRO A 17 -9.70 -12.76 -21.67
CA PRO A 17 -8.52 -11.89 -21.57
C PRO A 17 -8.84 -10.41 -21.82
N LYS A 18 -9.85 -10.12 -22.66
CA LYS A 18 -10.36 -8.77 -22.90
C LYS A 18 -11.07 -8.17 -21.69
N GLY A 19 -11.86 -8.96 -20.97
CA GLY A 19 -12.54 -8.54 -19.74
C GLY A 19 -11.54 -8.22 -18.62
N VAL A 20 -10.54 -9.08 -18.42
CA VAL A 20 -9.46 -8.86 -17.44
C VAL A 20 -8.73 -7.55 -17.71
N ARG A 21 -8.32 -7.31 -18.97
CA ARG A 21 -7.64 -6.06 -19.36
C ARG A 21 -8.51 -4.81 -19.12
N ARG A 22 -9.82 -4.88 -19.38
CA ARG A 22 -10.74 -3.76 -19.15
C ARG A 22 -10.96 -3.48 -17.67
N ARG A 23 -11.17 -4.51 -16.85
CA ARG A 23 -11.25 -4.35 -15.39
C ARG A 23 -9.97 -3.73 -14.85
N HIS A 24 -8.80 -4.25 -15.26
CA HIS A 24 -7.51 -3.69 -14.87
C HIS A 24 -7.33 -2.23 -15.30
N ALA A 25 -7.71 -1.86 -16.53
CA ALA A 25 -7.64 -0.47 -17.00
C ALA A 25 -8.50 0.48 -16.15
N LEU A 26 -9.70 0.04 -15.73
CA LEU A 26 -10.55 0.81 -14.82
C LEU A 26 -9.91 0.93 -13.43
N SER A 27 -9.34 -0.15 -12.88
CA SER A 27 -8.64 -0.11 -11.58
C SER A 27 -7.42 0.82 -11.62
N CYS A 28 -6.62 0.80 -12.69
CA CYS A 28 -5.51 1.73 -12.87
C CYS A 28 -5.98 3.17 -12.98
N ALA A 29 -7.01 3.45 -13.79
CA ALA A 29 -7.56 4.79 -13.91
C ALA A 29 -8.12 5.33 -12.58
N ALA A 30 -8.71 4.46 -11.76
CA ALA A 30 -9.16 4.80 -10.41
C ALA A 30 -7.99 5.03 -9.46
N ALA A 31 -6.92 4.24 -9.54
CA ALA A 31 -5.69 4.42 -8.76
C ALA A 31 -5.03 5.77 -9.07
N ASP A 32 -4.95 6.15 -10.34
CA ASP A 32 -4.36 7.43 -10.75
C ASP A 32 -5.21 8.61 -10.25
N LEU A 33 -6.54 8.52 -10.37
CA LEU A 33 -7.47 9.50 -9.79
C LEU A 33 -7.33 9.63 -8.27
N LEU A 34 -7.15 8.50 -7.57
CA LEU A 34 -6.99 8.46 -6.12
C LEU A 34 -5.70 9.16 -5.68
N VAL A 35 -4.62 9.06 -6.47
CA VAL A 35 -3.38 9.81 -6.22
C VAL A 35 -3.55 11.30 -6.53
N GLU A 36 -4.23 11.65 -7.62
CA GLU A 36 -4.41 13.04 -8.06
C GLU A 36 -5.33 13.87 -7.15
N GLY A 37 -6.38 13.27 -6.57
CA GLY A 37 -7.41 14.02 -5.86
C GLY A 37 -8.10 13.27 -4.74
N GLY A 38 -7.48 12.23 -4.20
CA GLY A 38 -7.99 11.46 -3.08
C GLY A 38 -9.28 10.68 -3.41
N PHE A 39 -9.95 10.20 -2.36
CA PHE A 39 -11.17 9.40 -2.50
C PHE A 39 -12.30 10.13 -3.21
N ASP A 40 -12.35 11.47 -3.13
CA ASP A 40 -13.40 12.26 -3.76
C ASP A 40 -13.27 12.36 -5.28
N ALA A 41 -12.05 12.23 -5.81
CA ALA A 41 -11.82 12.19 -7.25
C ALA A 41 -12.27 10.87 -7.89
N VAL A 42 -12.41 9.79 -7.11
CA VAL A 42 -12.82 8.48 -7.61
C VAL A 42 -14.34 8.42 -7.74
N ARG A 43 -14.83 8.54 -8.98
CA ARG A 43 -16.24 8.40 -9.35
C ARG A 43 -16.36 7.55 -10.61
N HIS A 44 -17.42 6.74 -10.75
CA HIS A 44 -17.63 5.89 -11.92
C HIS A 44 -17.43 6.62 -13.26
N ARG A 45 -18.00 7.82 -13.41
CA ARG A 45 -17.85 8.62 -14.63
C ARG A 45 -16.42 9.08 -14.86
N ALA A 46 -15.75 9.60 -13.82
CA ALA A 46 -14.36 10.05 -13.92
C ALA A 46 -13.42 8.89 -14.30
N VAL A 47 -13.61 7.72 -13.69
CA VAL A 47 -12.84 6.51 -13.96
C VAL A 47 -13.07 6.01 -15.39
N ALA A 48 -14.33 5.91 -15.83
CA ALA A 48 -14.66 5.47 -17.17
C ALA A 48 -14.05 6.39 -18.24
N THR A 49 -14.16 7.70 -18.05
CA THR A 49 -13.54 8.71 -18.93
C THR A 49 -12.03 8.53 -19.01
N ARG A 50 -11.34 8.39 -17.86
CA ARG A 50 -9.88 8.24 -17.84
C ARG A 50 -9.39 6.92 -18.42
N ALA A 51 -10.13 5.83 -18.22
CA ALA A 51 -9.83 4.55 -18.84
C ALA A 51 -10.17 4.52 -20.35
N GLY A 52 -10.81 5.55 -20.90
CA GLY A 52 -11.30 5.54 -22.28
C GLY A 52 -12.37 4.48 -22.53
N LEU A 53 -13.19 4.14 -21.52
CA LEU A 53 -14.19 3.09 -21.56
C LEU A 53 -15.60 3.66 -21.39
N PRO A 54 -16.65 3.02 -21.96
CA PRO A 54 -18.03 3.43 -21.73
C PRO A 54 -18.38 3.40 -20.23
N LEU A 55 -19.19 4.36 -19.75
CA LEU A 55 -19.63 4.43 -18.35
C LEU A 55 -20.19 3.10 -17.84
N ALA A 56 -21.01 2.43 -18.65
CA ALA A 56 -21.60 1.12 -18.34
C ALA A 56 -20.56 0.01 -18.04
N SER A 57 -19.30 0.20 -18.43
CA SER A 57 -18.21 -0.74 -18.11
C SER A 57 -17.93 -0.76 -16.61
N THR A 58 -18.03 0.39 -15.93
CA THR A 58 -17.74 0.45 -14.49
C THR A 58 -18.75 -0.36 -13.68
N THR A 59 -20.04 -0.17 -13.93
CA THR A 59 -21.12 -0.93 -13.29
C THR A 59 -21.20 -2.38 -13.76
N TYR A 60 -20.53 -2.74 -14.87
CA TYR A 60 -20.42 -4.11 -15.34
C TYR A 60 -19.30 -4.89 -14.61
N TYR A 61 -18.17 -4.24 -14.30
CA TYR A 61 -16.99 -4.91 -13.71
C TYR A 61 -16.87 -4.73 -12.20
N PHE A 62 -17.57 -3.77 -11.61
CA PHE A 62 -17.51 -3.45 -10.19
C PHE A 62 -18.92 -3.36 -9.62
N GLU A 63 -19.11 -3.96 -8.44
CA GLU A 63 -20.42 -4.03 -7.79
C GLU A 63 -20.82 -2.70 -7.17
N SER A 64 -19.84 -1.92 -6.73
CA SER A 64 -20.02 -0.63 -6.10
C SER A 64 -18.85 0.31 -6.39
N LEU A 65 -18.99 1.58 -5.98
CA LEU A 65 -17.87 2.51 -5.99
C LEU A 65 -16.78 2.07 -5.01
N ASP A 66 -17.16 1.48 -3.87
CA ASP A 66 -16.23 0.99 -2.85
C ASP A 66 -15.40 -0.20 -3.34
N ASP A 67 -15.99 -1.13 -4.09
CA ASP A 67 -15.26 -2.23 -4.76
C ASP A 67 -14.23 -1.69 -5.77
N LEU A 68 -14.60 -0.66 -6.54
CA LEU A 68 -13.68 0.03 -7.45
C LEU A 68 -12.54 0.72 -6.69
N ILE A 69 -12.84 1.39 -5.58
CA ILE A 69 -11.85 2.04 -4.71
C ILE A 69 -10.92 0.99 -4.09
N ALA A 70 -11.44 -0.15 -3.64
CA ALA A 70 -10.62 -1.24 -3.09
C ALA A 70 -9.65 -1.79 -4.13
N CYS A 71 -10.10 -1.99 -5.37
CA CYS A 71 -9.23 -2.38 -6.46
C CYS A 71 -8.19 -1.29 -6.80
N ALA A 72 -8.54 -0.01 -6.68
CA ALA A 72 -7.61 1.10 -6.88
C ALA A 72 -6.50 1.11 -5.81
N VAL A 73 -6.87 0.96 -4.53
CA VAL A 73 -5.93 0.85 -3.41
C VAL A 73 -5.02 -0.36 -3.58
N GLU A 74 -5.56 -1.50 -4.03
CA GLU A 74 -4.77 -2.71 -4.32
C GLU A 74 -3.75 -2.47 -5.44
N VAL A 75 -4.13 -1.79 -6.52
CA VAL A 75 -3.20 -1.40 -7.60
C VAL A 75 -2.08 -0.50 -7.06
N LEU A 76 -2.40 0.50 -6.25
CA LEU A 76 -1.38 1.38 -5.65
C LEU A 76 -0.46 0.60 -4.72
N GLY A 77 -1.01 -0.25 -3.86
CA GLY A 77 -0.21 -1.10 -2.97
C GLY A 77 0.72 -2.05 -3.72
N HIS A 78 0.27 -2.63 -4.83
CA HIS A 78 1.13 -3.46 -5.68
C HIS A 78 2.24 -2.65 -6.37
N ARG A 79 1.96 -1.42 -6.82
CA ARG A 79 3.00 -0.52 -7.35
C ARG A 79 4.04 -0.20 -6.28
N GLU A 80 3.61 0.10 -5.04
CA GLU A 80 4.51 0.34 -3.90
C GLU A 80 5.35 -0.91 -3.58
N LEU A 81 4.74 -2.10 -3.53
CA LEU A 81 5.44 -3.37 -3.29
C LEU A 81 6.46 -3.71 -4.38
N GLU A 82 6.17 -3.42 -5.65
CA GLU A 82 7.10 -3.67 -6.73
C GLU A 82 8.36 -2.81 -6.60
N ILE A 83 8.19 -1.54 -6.21
CA ILE A 83 9.30 -0.65 -5.90
C ILE A 83 10.11 -1.19 -4.71
N MET A 84 9.44 -1.67 -3.67
CA MET A 84 10.10 -2.27 -2.50
C MET A 84 10.91 -3.52 -2.87
N ARG A 85 10.35 -4.43 -3.68
CA ARG A 85 11.03 -5.63 -4.19
C ARG A 85 12.28 -5.28 -4.97
N GLY A 86 12.17 -4.34 -5.91
CA GLY A 86 13.33 -3.89 -6.70
C GLY A 86 14.48 -3.39 -5.82
N ARG A 87 14.18 -2.72 -4.70
CA ARG A 87 15.20 -2.29 -3.72
C ARG A 87 15.84 -3.47 -3.01
N VAL A 88 15.05 -4.39 -2.47
CA VAL A 88 15.57 -5.59 -1.79
C VAL A 88 16.42 -6.44 -2.75
N ASP A 89 16.03 -6.57 -4.01
CA ASP A 89 16.80 -7.31 -5.02
C ASP A 89 18.13 -6.62 -5.35
N SER A 90 18.15 -5.28 -5.38
CA SER A 90 19.37 -4.51 -5.65
C SER A 90 20.44 -4.61 -4.56
N MET A 91 20.09 -5.00 -3.33
CA MET A 91 21.03 -5.17 -2.22
C MET A 91 22.03 -6.33 -2.41
N GLY A 92 21.69 -7.34 -3.24
CA GLY A 92 22.46 -8.58 -3.31
C GLY A 92 22.49 -9.37 -2.00
N THR A 93 23.56 -10.15 -1.77
CA THR A 93 23.80 -10.98 -0.57
C THR A 93 24.74 -10.33 0.45
N LEU A 94 25.00 -9.03 0.34
CA LEU A 94 25.97 -8.35 1.19
C LEU A 94 25.44 -8.20 2.62
N HIS A 95 26.25 -8.60 3.59
CA HIS A 95 25.99 -8.29 5.00
C HIS A 95 26.02 -6.77 5.15
N THR A 96 24.89 -6.23 5.58
CA THR A 96 24.68 -4.79 5.72
C THR A 96 24.91 -4.40 7.18
N ASP A 97 25.67 -3.33 7.43
CA ASP A 97 25.85 -2.82 8.78
C ASP A 97 24.50 -2.34 9.39
N LEU A 98 24.49 -2.06 10.69
CA LEU A 98 23.26 -1.70 11.38
C LEU A 98 22.59 -0.45 10.81
N VAL A 99 23.39 0.59 10.52
CA VAL A 99 22.87 1.87 10.04
C VAL A 99 22.26 1.67 8.67
N SER A 100 22.99 1.03 7.76
CA SER A 100 22.50 0.74 6.42
C SER A 100 21.24 -0.17 6.43
N THR A 101 21.15 -1.10 7.38
CA THR A 101 19.94 -1.94 7.56
C THR A 101 18.73 -1.09 7.96
N VAL A 102 18.92 -0.15 8.90
CA VAL A 102 17.84 0.76 9.34
C VAL A 102 17.43 1.69 8.19
N GLU A 103 18.37 2.24 7.44
CA GLU A 103 18.06 3.07 6.25
C GLU A 103 17.19 2.31 5.26
N LEU A 104 17.50 1.04 4.99
CA LEU A 104 16.71 0.22 4.10
C LEU A 104 15.29 -0.02 4.63
N ILE A 105 15.14 -0.30 5.92
CA ILE A 105 13.80 -0.43 6.54
C ILE A 105 13.01 0.87 6.39
N VAL A 106 13.65 2.02 6.63
CA VAL A 106 13.05 3.36 6.46
C VAL A 106 12.66 3.60 4.99
N ASP A 107 13.52 3.24 4.04
CA ASP A 107 13.23 3.37 2.61
C ASP A 107 12.09 2.47 2.13
N LEU A 108 11.97 1.27 2.71
CA LEU A 108 10.85 0.38 2.42
C LEU A 108 9.55 0.90 3.02
N LEU A 109 9.57 1.40 4.26
CA LEU A 109 8.36 1.76 4.98
C LEU A 109 7.89 3.20 4.75
N ILE A 110 8.78 4.13 4.46
CA ILE A 110 8.47 5.55 4.22
C ILE A 110 8.59 5.89 2.71
N GLY A 111 9.45 5.18 1.98
CA GLY A 111 9.86 5.56 0.62
C GLY A 111 11.15 6.38 0.65
N PRO A 112 11.90 6.46 -0.47
CA PRO A 112 13.28 6.96 -0.52
C PRO A 112 13.35 8.46 -0.21
N ASP A 113 14.51 8.90 0.27
CA ASP A 113 14.86 10.33 0.27
C ASP A 113 15.26 10.75 -1.15
N ASP A 114 14.28 11.13 -1.96
CA ASP A 114 14.51 11.58 -3.33
C ASP A 114 14.77 13.09 -3.41
N GLY A 115 14.76 13.81 -2.28
CA GLY A 115 14.89 15.28 -2.25
C GLY A 115 13.76 16.00 -2.99
N VAL A 116 12.70 15.29 -3.37
CA VAL A 116 11.53 15.86 -4.05
C VAL A 116 10.55 16.32 -2.97
N GLY A 117 10.18 17.60 -2.99
CA GLY A 117 9.26 18.22 -2.01
C GLY A 117 7.88 17.56 -1.89
N GLU A 118 7.56 16.60 -2.75
CA GLU A 118 6.32 15.81 -2.77
C GLU A 118 6.33 14.63 -1.78
N GLY A 119 7.45 14.32 -1.12
CA GLY A 119 7.56 13.20 -0.18
C GLY A 119 6.51 13.26 0.96
N ARG A 120 6.24 14.45 1.49
CA ARG A 120 5.26 14.66 2.56
C ARG A 120 3.82 14.43 2.08
N GLU A 121 3.45 14.94 0.91
CA GLU A 121 2.11 14.77 0.33
C GLU A 121 1.84 13.30 0.00
N ARG A 122 2.84 12.59 -0.55
CA ARG A 122 2.76 11.14 -0.78
C ARG A 122 2.54 10.36 0.51
N LEU A 123 3.23 10.74 1.60
CA LEU A 123 3.02 10.14 2.91
C LEU A 123 1.62 10.41 3.47
N ILE A 124 1.13 11.65 3.38
CA ILE A 124 -0.24 11.99 3.77
C ILE A 124 -1.25 11.12 3.02
N ALA A 125 -1.17 11.09 1.69
CA ALA A 125 -2.07 10.29 0.86
C ALA A 125 -2.00 8.78 1.19
N ARG A 126 -0.81 8.26 1.56
CA ARG A 126 -0.65 6.87 2.00
C ARG A 126 -1.32 6.60 3.34
N TYR A 127 -1.14 7.49 4.31
CA TYR A 127 -1.73 7.34 5.65
C TYR A 127 -3.24 7.61 5.67
N GLU A 128 -3.74 8.52 4.84
CA GLU A 128 -5.18 8.70 4.62
C GLU A 128 -5.83 7.42 4.10
N ARG A 129 -5.22 6.78 3.09
CA ARG A 129 -5.67 5.47 2.57
C ARG A 129 -5.61 4.38 3.65
N PHE A 130 -4.54 4.35 4.44
CA PHE A 130 -4.39 3.39 5.53
C PHE A 130 -5.48 3.55 6.59
N VAL A 131 -5.72 4.77 7.07
CA VAL A 131 -6.75 5.06 8.08
C VAL A 131 -8.16 4.82 7.54
N ALA A 132 -8.41 5.09 6.26
CA ALA A 132 -9.69 4.79 5.62
C ALA A 132 -10.06 3.30 5.74
N SER A 133 -9.09 2.38 5.70
CA SER A 133 -9.34 0.94 5.85
C SER A 133 -9.99 0.54 7.18
N ALA A 134 -9.89 1.37 8.23
CA ALA A 134 -10.57 1.14 9.49
C ALA A 134 -12.10 1.23 9.35
N ARG A 135 -12.59 2.07 8.43
CA ARG A 135 -14.02 2.32 8.19
C ARG A 135 -14.61 1.54 7.01
N HIS A 136 -13.75 0.93 6.18
CA HIS A 136 -14.11 0.27 4.93
C HIS A 136 -13.67 -1.21 4.95
N PRO A 137 -14.60 -2.17 5.19
CA PRO A 137 -14.27 -3.60 5.25
C PRO A 137 -13.56 -4.13 4.00
N GLU A 138 -13.99 -3.70 2.82
CA GLU A 138 -13.41 -4.04 1.51
C GLU A 138 -11.93 -3.62 1.39
N LEU A 139 -11.54 -2.52 2.03
CA LEU A 139 -10.14 -2.07 2.08
C LEU A 139 -9.32 -2.87 3.09
N ARG A 140 -9.95 -3.39 4.15
CA ARG A 140 -9.25 -4.14 5.21
C ARG A 140 -8.62 -5.41 4.66
N GLU A 141 -9.33 -6.15 3.82
CA GLU A 141 -8.79 -7.38 3.22
C GLU A 141 -7.59 -7.09 2.31
N VAL A 142 -7.68 -6.03 1.50
CA VAL A 142 -6.56 -5.55 0.66
C VAL A 142 -5.37 -5.18 1.55
N GLN A 143 -5.61 -4.40 2.60
CA GLN A 143 -4.57 -3.95 3.53
C GLN A 143 -3.85 -5.12 4.22
N LEU A 144 -4.58 -6.16 4.64
CA LEU A 144 -4.00 -7.35 5.25
C LEU A 144 -3.09 -8.11 4.26
N ARG A 145 -3.49 -8.26 2.99
CA ARG A 145 -2.68 -8.90 1.96
C ARG A 145 -1.42 -8.11 1.62
N LEU A 146 -1.53 -6.77 1.52
CA LEU A 146 -0.39 -5.90 1.28
C LEU A 146 0.58 -5.94 2.47
N ARG A 147 0.07 -5.91 3.70
CA ARG A 147 0.88 -5.97 4.91
C ARG A 147 1.70 -7.26 5.01
N ALA A 148 1.10 -8.42 4.73
CA ALA A 148 1.83 -9.68 4.73
C ALA A 148 3.02 -9.66 3.76
N GLN A 149 2.84 -9.10 2.56
CA GLN A 149 3.91 -8.97 1.57
C GLN A 149 5.02 -7.99 2.02
N ILE A 150 4.68 -6.92 2.74
CA ILE A 150 5.68 -6.02 3.34
C ILE A 150 6.46 -6.75 4.45
N ASP A 151 5.76 -7.50 5.31
CA ASP A 151 6.40 -8.25 6.40
C ASP A 151 7.37 -9.32 5.84
N ASP A 152 7.05 -9.97 4.71
CA ASP A 152 7.97 -10.88 4.01
C ASP A 152 9.24 -10.18 3.53
N LEU A 153 9.11 -8.97 2.94
CA LEU A 153 10.25 -8.18 2.47
C LEU A 153 11.15 -7.71 3.63
N LEU A 154 10.55 -7.25 4.73
CA LEU A 154 11.28 -6.87 5.93
C LEU A 154 12.03 -8.05 6.54
N THR A 155 11.39 -9.23 6.56
CA THR A 155 12.03 -10.47 7.03
C THR A 155 13.26 -10.79 6.19
N ASP A 156 13.16 -10.66 4.86
CA ASP A 156 14.29 -10.93 3.97
C ASP A 156 15.44 -9.93 4.20
N VAL A 157 15.14 -8.63 4.34
CA VAL A 157 16.15 -7.61 4.67
C VAL A 157 16.87 -7.94 5.97
N LEU A 158 16.13 -8.22 7.04
CA LEU A 158 16.71 -8.53 8.35
C LEU A 158 17.54 -9.82 8.30
N ARG A 159 17.07 -10.85 7.59
CA ARG A 159 17.82 -12.10 7.39
C ARG A 159 19.13 -11.88 6.65
N ARG A 160 19.14 -11.08 5.58
CA ARG A 160 20.36 -10.73 4.82
C ARG A 160 21.33 -9.89 5.66
N ALA A 161 20.81 -9.08 6.58
CA ALA A 161 21.60 -8.36 7.59
C ALA A 161 22.09 -9.25 8.76
N GLY A 162 21.84 -10.57 8.73
CA GLY A 162 22.24 -11.48 9.80
C GLY A 162 21.48 -11.26 11.10
N ARG A 163 20.22 -10.77 11.04
CA ARG A 163 19.36 -10.53 12.20
C ARG A 163 18.23 -11.54 12.26
N THR A 164 17.86 -11.91 13.47
CA THR A 164 16.75 -12.83 13.74
C THR A 164 15.51 -12.05 14.12
N VAL A 165 14.37 -12.37 13.50
CA VAL A 165 13.11 -11.67 13.77
C VAL A 165 11.93 -12.63 13.71
N HIS A 166 10.99 -12.46 14.65
CA HIS A 166 9.69 -13.12 14.65
C HIS A 166 8.58 -12.14 14.25
N GLU A 167 7.43 -12.67 13.85
CA GLU A 167 6.27 -11.88 13.41
C GLU A 167 5.86 -10.77 14.40
N GLN A 168 5.88 -11.06 15.71
CA GLN A 168 5.54 -10.06 16.73
C GLN A 168 6.53 -8.90 16.78
N GLN A 169 7.80 -9.15 16.47
CA GLN A 169 8.85 -8.14 16.45
C GLN A 169 8.79 -7.30 15.17
N LEU A 170 8.50 -7.92 14.02
CA LEU A 170 8.22 -7.18 12.76
C LEU A 170 7.10 -6.17 12.96
N ARG A 171 6.02 -6.58 13.64
CA ARG A 171 4.91 -5.66 13.98
C ARG A 171 5.38 -4.46 14.80
N ARG A 172 6.36 -4.62 15.70
CA ARG A 172 6.93 -3.51 16.48
C ARG A 172 7.79 -2.58 15.63
N ILE A 173 8.60 -3.12 14.73
CA ILE A 173 9.39 -2.33 13.77
C ILE A 173 8.46 -1.42 12.96
N VAL A 174 7.42 -2.00 12.36
CA VAL A 174 6.45 -1.22 11.58
C VAL A 174 5.70 -0.21 12.45
N ALA A 175 5.29 -0.59 13.67
CA ALA A 175 4.59 0.34 14.56
C ALA A 175 5.45 1.52 15.01
N VAL A 176 6.76 1.34 15.19
CA VAL A 176 7.71 2.43 15.49
C VAL A 176 7.79 3.41 14.33
N VAL A 177 7.91 2.89 13.10
CA VAL A 177 7.93 3.75 11.90
C VAL A 177 6.60 4.45 11.69
N ASP A 178 5.48 3.72 11.80
CA ASP A 178 4.15 4.29 11.64
C ASP A 178 3.87 5.39 12.68
N GLY A 179 4.27 5.16 13.94
CA GLY A 179 4.17 6.13 15.01
C GLY A 179 5.01 7.38 14.75
N ALA A 180 6.25 7.22 14.27
CA ALA A 180 7.10 8.34 13.88
C ALA A 180 6.46 9.14 12.74
N VAL A 181 5.98 8.49 11.68
CA VAL A 181 5.38 9.21 10.55
C VAL A 181 4.11 9.95 10.98
N VAL A 182 3.21 9.31 11.72
CA VAL A 182 1.98 9.97 12.18
C VAL A 182 2.28 11.14 13.13
N GLY A 183 3.24 10.96 14.05
CA GLY A 183 3.71 12.03 14.91
C GLY A 183 4.23 13.23 14.10
N ALA A 184 5.12 12.95 13.13
CA ALA A 184 5.69 13.98 12.27
C ALA A 184 4.61 14.70 11.43
N LEU A 185 3.67 13.98 10.83
CA LEU A 185 2.65 14.62 10.01
C LEU A 185 1.78 15.62 10.79
N GLY A 186 1.70 15.48 12.12
CA GLY A 186 0.98 16.37 13.02
C GLY A 186 1.72 17.63 13.48
N GLU A 187 3.04 17.74 13.27
CA GLU A 187 3.81 18.92 13.70
C GLU A 187 4.21 19.82 12.51
N VAL A 188 4.68 21.04 12.82
CA VAL A 188 4.86 22.13 11.83
C VAL A 188 6.13 21.98 10.97
N ASP A 189 7.19 21.35 11.48
CA ASP A 189 8.45 21.11 10.74
C ASP A 189 9.24 19.83 11.13
N PRO A 190 8.60 18.66 11.35
CA PRO A 190 9.33 17.43 11.65
C PRO A 190 9.67 16.65 10.37
N GLU A 191 10.85 16.03 10.36
CA GLU A 191 11.29 15.13 9.29
C GLU A 191 10.89 13.68 9.65
N PRO A 192 9.85 13.08 9.00
CA PRO A 192 9.36 11.75 9.37
C PRO A 192 10.44 10.67 9.25
N ARG A 193 11.31 10.79 8.25
CA ARG A 193 12.43 9.88 8.00
C ARG A 193 13.46 9.93 9.11
N ALA A 194 13.91 11.13 9.48
CA ALA A 194 14.91 11.31 10.54
C ALA A 194 14.41 10.77 11.88
N MET A 195 13.15 11.04 12.23
CA MET A 195 12.55 10.52 13.46
C MET A 195 12.41 8.99 13.43
N ALA A 196 11.89 8.41 12.35
CA ALA A 196 11.77 6.95 12.22
C ALA A 196 13.13 6.26 12.30
N ARG A 197 14.14 6.81 11.63
CA ARG A 197 15.53 6.34 11.68
C ARG A 197 16.07 6.36 13.11
N SER A 198 15.93 7.49 13.81
CA SER A 198 16.41 7.63 15.19
C SER A 198 15.76 6.60 16.11
N MET A 199 14.43 6.48 16.07
CA MET A 199 13.69 5.54 16.91
C MET A 199 14.04 4.09 16.58
N LEU A 200 14.22 3.75 15.30
CA LEU A 200 14.62 2.39 14.90
C LEU A 200 16.01 2.03 15.39
N LEU A 201 17.00 2.93 15.29
CA LEU A 201 18.36 2.68 15.78
C LEU A 201 18.38 2.35 17.28
N GLU A 202 17.46 2.92 18.07
CA GLU A 202 17.36 2.64 19.51
C GLU A 202 16.74 1.27 19.83
N VAL A 203 15.84 0.76 18.99
CA VAL A 203 15.05 -0.46 19.30
C VAL A 203 15.49 -1.69 18.52
N ILE A 204 16.20 -1.53 17.40
CA ILE A 204 16.49 -2.59 16.43
C ILE A 204 17.23 -3.79 17.04
N ASP A 205 18.17 -3.58 17.97
CA ASP A 205 18.88 -4.67 18.63
C ASP A 205 18.01 -5.46 19.62
N VAL A 206 16.92 -4.86 20.11
CA VAL A 206 15.93 -5.52 20.97
C VAL A 206 14.91 -6.30 20.15
N VAL A 207 14.46 -5.73 19.03
CA VAL A 207 13.39 -6.33 18.21
C VAL A 207 13.93 -7.28 17.14
N ALA A 208 15.16 -7.08 16.67
CA ALA A 208 15.81 -7.94 15.67
C ALA A 208 17.30 -8.12 16.02
N PRO A 209 17.62 -8.88 17.08
CA PRO A 209 19.00 -9.08 17.52
C PRO A 209 19.86 -9.74 16.43
N ALA A 210 21.17 -9.45 16.47
CA ALA A 210 22.15 -10.15 15.65
C ALA A 210 22.08 -11.67 15.91
N GLY A 211 22.02 -12.43 14.82
CA GLY A 211 21.93 -13.90 14.83
C GLY A 211 23.27 -14.60 14.94
#